data_AF-A0A349BXL3-F1
#
_entry.id   AF-A0A349BXL3-F1
#
_cell.length_a   1.000
_cell.length_b   1.000
_cell.length_c   1.000
_cell.angle_alpha   90.00
_cell.angle_beta   90.00
_cell.angle_gamma   90.00
#
_symmetry.space_group_name_H-M   'P 1'
#
loop_
_entity.id
_entity.type
_entity.pdbx_description
1 polymer ?
#
loop_
_entity_poly.entity_id
_entity_poly.type
_entity_poly.pdbx_seq_one_letter_code
_entity_poly.pdbx_strand_id
1 'polypeptide(L)'
;MENKAHFGSLTPRMQAYRESVLDQKPYIDAQRAVLATESYKKNLHQPAVMKRALMLQNILKKMDIYIEDETILVGNQSSVNRG
;
A
#
# COMPACT_ATOMS: atom_id res chain seq x y z
N MET A 1 -12.31 -10.57 -23.92
CA MET A 1 -12.42 -9.63 -25.06
C MET A 1 -12.47 -8.22 -24.52
N GLU A 2 -11.69 -7.29 -25.07
CA GLU A 2 -11.78 -5.87 -24.71
C GLU A 2 -13.15 -5.31 -25.10
N ASN A 3 -13.82 -4.62 -24.17
CA ASN A 3 -15.08 -3.93 -24.44
C ASN A 3 -14.82 -2.54 -25.03
N LYS A 4 -14.25 -2.53 -26.24
CA LYS A 4 -13.72 -1.32 -26.91
C LYS A 4 -14.78 -0.25 -27.13
N ALA A 5 -16.04 -0.63 -27.31
CA ALA A 5 -17.14 0.29 -27.58
C ALA A 5 -17.41 1.28 -26.44
N HIS A 6 -17.11 0.90 -25.20
CA HIS A 6 -17.39 1.73 -24.02
C HIS A 6 -16.14 2.20 -23.28
N PHE A 7 -15.03 1.45 -23.36
CA PHE A 7 -13.85 1.68 -22.52
C PHE A 7 -12.55 1.86 -23.31
N GLY A 8 -12.58 1.77 -24.64
CA GLY A 8 -11.38 1.85 -25.48
C GLY A 8 -10.39 0.70 -25.20
N SER A 9 -9.12 0.97 -25.46
CA SER A 9 -7.99 0.07 -25.19
C SER A 9 -7.03 0.71 -24.18
N LEU A 10 -6.24 -0.11 -23.48
CA LEU A 10 -5.23 0.39 -22.56
C LEU A 10 -4.17 1.21 -23.30
N THR A 11 -3.75 2.33 -22.70
CA THR A 11 -2.56 3.06 -23.16
C THR A 11 -1.31 2.23 -22.88
N PRO A 12 -0.17 2.48 -23.56
CA PRO A 12 1.08 1.77 -23.29
C PRO A 12 1.49 1.82 -21.80
N ARG A 13 1.31 2.97 -21.14
CA ARG A 13 1.54 3.15 -19.70
C ARG A 13 0.66 2.23 -18.85
N MET A 14 -0.64 2.17 -19.15
CA MET A 14 -1.59 1.33 -18.41
C MET A 14 -1.32 -0.16 -18.63
N GLN A 15 -0.92 -0.54 -19.85
CA GLN A 15 -0.56 -1.91 -20.17
C GLN A 15 0.69 -2.34 -19.40
N ALA A 16 1.76 -1.51 -19.41
CA ALA A 16 2.98 -1.78 -18.66
C ALA A 16 2.72 -1.94 -17.15
N TYR A 17 1.92 -1.04 -16.55
CA TYR A 17 1.53 -1.16 -15.15
C TYR A 17 0.74 -2.44 -14.86
N ARG A 18 -0.21 -2.79 -15.74
CA ARG A 18 -1.00 -4.02 -15.58
C ARG A 18 -0.09 -5.25 -15.59
N GLU A 19 0.83 -5.32 -16.54
CA GLU A 19 1.77 -6.44 -16.67
C GLU A 19 2.68 -6.53 -15.45
N SER A 20 3.26 -5.41 -14.99
CA SER A 20 4.12 -5.40 -13.80
C SER A 20 3.40 -5.90 -12.54
N VAL A 21 2.14 -5.50 -12.33
CA VAL A 21 1.33 -5.98 -11.20
C VAL A 21 1.01 -7.46 -11.33
N LEU A 22 0.69 -7.96 -12.53
CA LEU A 22 0.35 -9.37 -12.75
C LEU A 22 1.56 -10.30 -12.59
N ASP A 23 2.73 -9.87 -13.07
CA ASP A 23 3.98 -10.61 -12.99
C ASP A 23 4.58 -10.61 -11.58
N GLN A 24 4.23 -9.63 -10.75
CA GLN A 24 4.69 -9.53 -9.38
C GLN A 24 4.24 -10.73 -8.54
N LYS A 25 5.22 -11.44 -7.96
CA LYS A 25 4.97 -12.57 -7.06
C LYS A 25 4.45 -12.06 -5.70
N PRO A 26 3.29 -12.54 -5.22
CA PRO A 26 2.78 -12.13 -3.92
C PRO A 26 3.73 -12.48 -2.77
N TYR A 27 3.82 -11.59 -1.79
CA TYR A 27 4.49 -11.84 -0.51
C TYR A 27 3.73 -11.15 0.63
N ILE A 28 4.26 -11.29 1.86
CA ILE A 28 3.70 -10.66 3.07
C ILE A 28 4.67 -9.59 3.55
N ASP A 29 4.24 -8.34 3.57
CA ASP A 29 4.96 -7.24 4.20
C ASP A 29 4.68 -7.15 5.71
N ALA A 30 5.75 -7.14 6.52
CA ALA A 30 5.67 -7.05 7.97
C ALA A 30 5.80 -5.63 8.54
N GLN A 31 6.15 -4.62 7.73
CA GLN A 31 6.49 -3.27 8.20
C GLN A 31 5.39 -2.67 9.07
N ARG A 32 4.14 -2.73 8.60
CA ARG A 32 2.99 -2.21 9.35
C ARG A 32 2.78 -2.96 10.67
N ALA A 33 2.99 -4.27 10.70
CA ALA A 33 2.86 -5.08 11.92
C ALA A 33 3.94 -4.75 12.96
N VAL A 34 5.17 -4.50 12.50
CA VAL A 34 6.28 -4.03 13.35
C VAL A 34 5.94 -2.66 13.93
N LEU A 35 5.59 -1.68 13.09
CA LEU A 35 5.25 -0.32 13.51
C LEU A 35 4.03 -0.27 14.44
N ALA A 36 3.04 -1.13 14.20
CA ALA A 36 1.88 -1.24 15.06
C ALA A 36 2.26 -1.77 16.45
N THR A 37 3.05 -2.85 16.49
CA THR A 37 3.51 -3.47 17.73
C THR A 37 4.36 -2.51 18.56
N GLU A 38 5.27 -1.76 17.93
CA GLU A 38 6.04 -0.72 18.60
C GLU A 38 5.14 0.35 19.24
N SER A 39 4.14 0.83 18.51
CA SER A 39 3.23 1.87 19.02
C SER A 39 2.39 1.34 20.18
N TYR A 40 1.91 0.10 20.10
CA TYR A 40 1.16 -0.52 21.19
C TYR A 40 2.01 -0.70 22.45
N LYS A 41 3.25 -1.19 22.32
CA LYS A 41 4.20 -1.36 23.44
C LYS A 41 4.48 -0.03 24.15
N LYS A 42 4.65 1.07 23.41
CA LYS A 42 4.91 2.41 23.97
C LYS A 42 3.69 3.03 24.66
N ASN A 43 2.48 2.62 24.31
CA ASN A 43 1.23 3.26 24.73
C ASN A 43 0.33 2.33 25.54
N LEU A 44 0.89 1.33 26.26
CA LEU A 44 0.09 0.37 27.03
C LEU A 44 -0.84 1.00 28.08
N HIS A 45 -0.46 2.16 28.61
CA HIS A 45 -1.19 2.93 29.62
C HIS A 45 -2.42 3.70 29.07
N GLN A 46 -2.56 3.82 27.75
CA GLN A 46 -3.64 4.57 27.11
C GLN A 46 -4.93 3.73 26.96
N PRO A 47 -6.12 4.33 26.81
CA PRO A 47 -7.32 3.60 26.42
C PRO A 47 -7.20 3.07 24.98
N ALA A 48 -7.99 2.05 24.63
CA ALA A 48 -7.88 1.34 23.36
C ALA A 48 -8.02 2.25 22.12
N VAL A 49 -8.90 3.25 22.17
CA VAL A 49 -9.08 4.22 21.07
C VAL A 49 -7.82 5.04 20.83
N MET A 50 -7.15 5.47 21.91
CA MET A 50 -5.91 6.23 21.83
C MET A 50 -4.76 5.36 21.32
N LYS A 51 -4.66 4.09 21.73
CA LYS A 51 -3.67 3.15 21.17
C LYS A 51 -3.82 3.02 19.65
N ARG A 52 -5.05 2.90 19.14
CA ARG A 52 -5.31 2.82 17.69
C ARG A 52 -4.95 4.11 16.95
N ALA A 53 -5.31 5.26 17.52
CA ALA A 53 -4.98 6.56 16.92
C ALA A 53 -3.45 6.78 16.85
N LEU A 54 -2.74 6.48 17.93
CA LEU A 54 -1.28 6.60 18.02
C LEU A 54 -0.56 5.55 17.16
N MET A 55 -1.13 4.35 17.01
CA MET A 55 -0.67 3.34 16.07
C MET A 55 -0.77 3.83 14.64
N LEU A 56 -1.94 4.34 14.23
CA LEU A 56 -2.13 4.90 12.89
C LEU A 56 -1.17 6.07 12.63
N GLN A 57 -1.02 6.98 13.59
CA GLN A 57 -0.06 8.08 13.48
C GLN A 57 1.38 7.56 13.28
N ASN A 58 1.81 6.54 14.04
CA ASN A 58 3.16 5.98 13.92
C ASN A 58 3.38 5.32 12.55
N ILE A 59 2.37 4.63 12.02
CA ILE A 59 2.42 4.04 10.68
C ILE A 59 2.53 5.14 9.62
N LEU A 60 1.64 6.13 9.62
CA LEU A 60 1.63 7.21 8.62
C LEU A 60 2.92 8.05 8.63
N LYS A 61 3.61 8.14 9.78
CA LYS A 61 4.88 8.87 9.89
C LYS A 61 6.11 8.09 9.42
N LYS A 62 6.05 6.77 9.34
CA LYS A 62 7.23 5.90 9.22
C LYS A 62 7.15 4.82 8.16
N MET A 63 5.96 4.48 7.71
CA MET A 63 5.77 3.52 6.63
C MET A 63 6.35 4.10 5.35
N ASP A 64 7.07 3.27 4.61
CA ASP A 64 7.70 3.72 3.37
C ASP A 64 6.63 4.07 2.34
N ILE A 65 6.87 5.14 1.58
CA ILE A 65 6.01 5.60 0.50
C ILE A 65 6.82 5.50 -0.79
N TYR A 66 6.23 4.91 -1.82
CA TYR A 66 6.80 4.89 -3.17
C TYR A 66 5.77 5.39 -4.18
N ILE A 67 6.28 5.81 -5.33
CA ILE A 67 5.51 6.23 -6.50
C ILE A 67 6.07 5.41 -7.65
N GLU A 68 5.21 4.65 -8.33
CA GLU A 68 5.59 3.90 -9.52
C GLU A 68 5.71 4.80 -10.75
N ASP A 69 6.56 4.43 -11.70
CA ASP A 69 6.81 5.22 -12.91
C ASP A 69 5.55 5.33 -13.79
N GLU A 70 4.70 4.29 -13.78
CA GLU A 70 3.52 4.20 -14.61
C GLU A 70 2.26 4.81 -13.97
N THR A 71 2.23 5.01 -12.65
CA THR A 71 1.00 5.42 -11.95
C THR A 71 0.74 6.93 -12.01
N ILE A 72 -0.53 7.31 -12.10
CA ILE A 72 -1.00 8.70 -11.96
C ILE A 72 -1.66 8.89 -10.59
N LEU A 73 -2.33 7.86 -10.10
CA LEU A 73 -2.85 7.79 -8.75
C LEU A 73 -1.83 7.09 -7.87
N VAL A 74 -1.40 7.77 -6.81
CA VAL A 74 -0.33 7.30 -5.93
C VAL A 74 -0.85 6.84 -4.58
N GLY A 75 -0.12 5.92 -3.96
CA GLY A 75 -0.37 5.45 -2.59
C GLY A 75 -0.20 3.95 -2.46
N ASN A 76 0.41 3.53 -1.37
CA ASN A 76 0.78 2.14 -1.13
C ASN A 76 0.30 1.62 0.24
N GLN A 77 0.05 0.31 0.31
CA GLN A 77 -0.34 -0.39 1.55
C GLN A 77 0.73 -1.37 2.06
N SER A 78 1.72 -1.66 1.22
CA SER A 78 2.91 -2.47 1.48
C SER A 78 4.07 -1.87 0.70
N SER A 79 5.26 -2.48 0.77
CA SER A 79 6.48 -2.01 0.11
C SER A 79 6.47 -2.14 -1.42
N VAL A 80 5.64 -3.02 -2.00
CA VAL A 80 5.41 -3.09 -3.45
C VAL A 80 3.97 -3.59 -3.74
N ASN A 81 3.57 -3.58 -5.01
CA ASN A 81 2.29 -4.15 -5.43
C ASN A 81 2.18 -5.64 -5.09
N ARG A 82 1.01 -6.09 -4.64
CA ARG A 82 0.77 -7.48 -4.20
C ARG A 82 1.68 -7.98 -3.04
N GLY A 83 2.26 -7.07 -2.25
CA GLY A 83 2.95 -7.37 -0.98
C GLY A 83 2.06 -7.26 0.25
#